data_AF-A0A3M1T0Z7-F1
#
_entry.id   AF-A0A3M1T0Z7-F1
#
_cell.length_a   1.000
_cell.length_b   1.000
_cell.length_c   1.000
_cell.angle_alpha   90.00
_cell.angle_beta   90.00
_cell.angle_gamma   90.00
#
_symmetry.space_group_name_H-M   'P 1'
#
loop_
_entity.id
_entity.type
_entity.pdbx_description
1 polymer ?
#
loop_
_entity_poly.entity_id
_entity_poly.type
_entity_poly.pdbx_seq_one_letter_code
_entity_poly.pdbx_strand_id
1 'polypeptide(L)'
;MYRASREFVEDQVPPEVLLDVVYDVAAYPQFVRGVRRVEVLEDDGQRVLARFTAGVAGLEFQYTLECERDERAVRWRRVAGDFRAAEGRLVHLGGQRFLYENAMDPGFAVPGFAVRFVLERSLPRLIREFRERARERVAQPGAPPGR
;
A
#
# COMPACT_ATOMS: atom_id res chain seq x y z
N MET A 1 12.28 -3.38 -14.06
CA MET A 1 11.14 -3.57 -13.14
C MET A 1 11.32 -4.83 -12.31
N TYR A 2 11.26 -4.69 -10.97
CA TYR A 2 11.40 -5.75 -9.98
C TYR A 2 10.06 -6.00 -9.31
N ARG A 3 9.68 -7.26 -9.09
CA ARG A 3 8.38 -7.64 -8.54
C ARG A 3 8.57 -8.57 -7.34
N ALA A 4 7.69 -8.42 -6.36
CA ALA A 4 7.51 -9.36 -5.27
C ALA A 4 6.02 -9.57 -5.02
N SER A 5 5.66 -10.79 -4.63
CA SER A 5 4.30 -11.16 -4.28
C SER A 5 4.28 -11.99 -3.01
N ARG A 6 3.18 -11.93 -2.27
CA ARG A 6 2.99 -12.75 -1.09
C ARG A 6 1.50 -13.05 -0.89
N GLU A 7 1.19 -14.32 -0.79
CA GLU A 7 -0.09 -14.76 -0.25
C GLU A 7 -0.05 -14.80 1.28
N PHE A 8 -1.18 -14.46 1.90
CA PHE A 8 -1.36 -14.57 3.33
C PHE A 8 -2.83 -14.81 3.69
N VAL A 9 -3.03 -15.21 4.95
CA VAL A 9 -4.36 -15.39 5.54
C VAL A 9 -4.57 -14.32 6.61
N GLU A 10 -5.75 -13.73 6.63
CA GLU A 10 -6.21 -12.85 7.70
C GLU A 10 -7.58 -13.31 8.20
N ASP A 11 -7.60 -13.87 9.40
CA ASP A 11 -8.74 -14.53 10.03
C ASP A 11 -9.46 -13.65 11.06
N GLN A 12 -8.85 -12.54 11.50
CA GLN A 12 -9.34 -11.75 12.62
C GLN A 12 -10.14 -10.51 12.19
N VAL A 13 -10.19 -10.21 10.89
CA VAL A 13 -10.96 -9.08 10.36
C VAL A 13 -11.78 -9.49 9.14
N PRO A 14 -12.92 -8.84 8.89
CA PRO A 14 -13.63 -8.98 7.63
C PRO A 14 -12.78 -8.51 6.44
N PRO A 15 -12.86 -9.16 5.26
CA PRO A 15 -12.04 -8.79 4.11
C PRO A 15 -12.15 -7.34 3.66
N GLU A 16 -13.36 -6.78 3.72
CA GLU A 16 -13.65 -5.40 3.39
C GLU A 16 -12.85 -4.42 4.24
N VAL A 17 -12.64 -4.71 5.54
CA VAL A 17 -11.88 -3.82 6.43
C VAL A 17 -10.41 -3.77 6.02
N LEU A 18 -9.83 -4.90 5.60
CA LEU A 18 -8.44 -4.92 5.14
C LEU A 18 -8.29 -4.17 3.80
N LEU A 19 -9.23 -4.33 2.88
CA LEU A 19 -9.26 -3.57 1.63
C LEU A 19 -9.42 -2.07 1.91
N ASP A 20 -10.30 -1.67 2.83
CA ASP A 20 -10.48 -0.29 3.27
C ASP A 20 -9.21 0.30 3.89
N VAL A 21 -8.44 -0.49 4.64
CA VAL A 21 -7.16 -0.05 5.20
C VAL A 21 -6.13 0.22 4.11
N VAL A 22 -6.06 -0.62 3.07
CA VAL A 22 -5.12 -0.44 1.96
C VAL A 22 -5.57 0.66 1.00
N TYR A 23 -6.87 0.94 0.90
CA TYR A 23 -7.37 2.04 0.09
C TYR A 23 -7.22 3.41 0.79
N ASP A 24 -7.29 3.45 2.12
CA ASP A 24 -7.12 4.68 2.92
C ASP A 24 -5.65 5.11 3.01
N VAL A 25 -5.13 5.56 1.86
CA VAL A 25 -3.75 6.03 1.71
C VAL A 25 -3.46 7.26 2.55
N ALA A 26 -4.47 8.09 2.85
CA ALA A 26 -4.32 9.28 3.67
C ALA A 26 -3.88 8.94 5.10
N ALA A 27 -4.30 7.79 5.62
CA ALA A 27 -3.90 7.31 6.95
C ALA A 27 -2.49 6.70 7.01
N TYR A 28 -1.83 6.44 5.87
CA TYR A 28 -0.54 5.72 5.85
C TYR A 28 0.56 6.33 6.71
N PRO A 29 0.75 7.68 6.78
CA PRO A 29 1.77 8.27 7.65
C PRO A 29 1.64 7.90 9.14
N GLN A 30 0.46 7.45 9.56
CA GLN A 30 0.19 7.10 10.95
C GLN A 30 0.69 5.70 11.34
N PHE A 31 0.88 4.78 10.38
CA PHE A 31 1.17 3.38 10.69
C PHE A 31 2.10 2.67 9.69
N VAL A 32 2.20 3.13 8.45
CA VAL A 32 3.07 2.53 7.45
C VAL A 32 4.48 3.05 7.63
N ARG A 33 5.40 2.19 8.08
CA ARG A 33 6.78 2.60 8.29
C ARG A 33 7.44 2.96 6.96
N GLY A 34 7.92 4.19 6.91
CA GLY A 34 8.62 4.74 5.75
C GLY A 34 7.77 5.74 4.98
N VAL A 35 6.44 5.76 5.13
CA VAL A 35 5.61 6.83 4.59
C VAL A 35 5.65 8.01 5.56
N ARG A 36 6.12 9.17 5.09
CA ARG A 36 6.27 10.39 5.90
C ARG A 36 5.09 11.33 5.74
N ARG A 37 4.57 11.42 4.52
CA ARG A 37 3.47 12.32 4.17
C ARG A 37 2.69 11.72 3.01
N VAL A 38 1.37 11.91 3.05
CA VAL A 38 0.47 11.65 1.93
C VAL A 38 -0.40 12.88 1.75
N GLU A 39 -0.50 13.35 0.53
CA GLU A 39 -1.35 14.45 0.13
C GLU A 39 -2.32 13.93 -0.92
N VAL A 40 -3.60 13.84 -0.56
CA VAL A 40 -4.67 13.49 -1.50
C VAL A 40 -4.90 14.69 -2.42
N LEU A 41 -4.76 14.45 -3.72
CA LEU A 41 -4.93 15.44 -4.78
C LEU A 41 -6.34 15.39 -5.35
N GLU A 42 -6.86 14.17 -5.54
CA GLU A 42 -8.22 13.88 -6.03
C GLU A 42 -8.74 12.62 -5.32
N ASP A 43 -10.04 12.59 -5.03
CA ASP A 43 -10.76 11.42 -4.51
C ASP A 43 -12.20 11.44 -5.05
N ASP A 44 -12.58 10.40 -5.79
CA ASP A 44 -13.94 10.22 -6.33
C ASP A 44 -14.70 9.04 -5.68
N GLY A 45 -14.15 8.46 -4.61
CA GLY A 45 -14.73 7.36 -3.84
C GLY A 45 -14.37 5.95 -4.32
N GLN A 46 -13.93 5.80 -5.58
CA GLN A 46 -13.41 4.53 -6.12
C GLN A 46 -11.99 4.65 -6.67
N ARG A 47 -11.54 5.88 -6.92
CA ARG A 47 -10.20 6.24 -7.34
C ARG A 47 -9.70 7.42 -6.50
N VAL A 48 -8.47 7.29 -6.02
CA VAL A 48 -7.73 8.30 -5.27
C VAL A 48 -6.42 8.59 -6.00
N LEU A 49 -6.16 9.87 -6.24
CA LEU A 49 -4.86 10.35 -6.69
C LEU A 49 -4.14 10.97 -5.49
N ALA A 50 -3.00 10.43 -5.09
CA ALA A 50 -2.27 10.92 -3.92
C ALA A 50 -0.76 11.00 -4.15
N ARG A 51 -0.17 12.10 -3.67
CA ARG A 51 1.28 12.32 -3.62
C ARG A 51 1.84 11.81 -2.30
N PHE A 52 2.85 10.95 -2.39
CA PHE A 52 3.56 10.34 -1.28
C PHE A 52 4.95 10.95 -1.13
N THR A 53 5.36 11.11 0.11
CA THR A 53 6.77 11.29 0.50
C THR A 53 7.16 10.10 1.34
N ALA A 54 8.11 9.29 0.87
CA ALA A 54 8.55 8.08 1.55
C ALA A 54 10.07 8.04 1.75
N GLY A 55 10.51 7.58 2.92
CA GLY A 55 11.91 7.36 3.25
C GLY A 55 12.27 5.87 3.22
N VAL A 56 13.23 5.48 2.39
CA VAL A 56 13.76 4.11 2.33
C VAL A 56 15.28 4.14 2.32
N ALA A 57 15.90 3.41 3.24
CA ALA A 57 17.37 3.28 3.36
C ALA A 57 18.11 4.63 3.43
N GLY A 58 17.52 5.65 4.06
CA GLY A 58 18.11 6.99 4.18
C GLY A 58 17.88 7.91 2.98
N LEU A 59 17.30 7.40 1.89
CA LEU A 59 16.85 8.19 0.74
C LEU A 59 15.40 8.59 0.91
N GLU A 60 15.06 9.79 0.46
CA GLU A 60 13.69 10.27 0.36
C GLU A 60 13.23 10.22 -1.09
N PHE A 61 11.98 9.78 -1.29
CA PHE A 61 11.34 9.65 -2.58
C PHE A 61 9.99 10.36 -2.56
N GLN A 62 9.68 11.08 -3.62
CA GLN A 62 8.40 11.70 -3.87
C GLN A 62 7.77 11.09 -5.13
N TYR A 63 6.54 10.59 -4.99
CA TYR A 63 5.84 9.97 -6.11
C TYR A 63 4.33 10.10 -5.96
N THR A 64 3.62 10.13 -7.08
CA THR A 64 2.16 10.18 -7.11
C THR A 64 1.63 8.83 -7.57
N LEU A 65 0.77 8.22 -6.75
CA LEU A 65 0.03 7.02 -7.12
C LEU A 65 -1.41 7.39 -7.43
N GLU A 66 -1.93 6.75 -8.46
CA GLU A 66 -3.35 6.55 -8.63
C GLU A 66 -3.70 5.20 -8.01
N CYS A 67 -4.65 5.21 -7.08
CA CYS A 67 -5.16 4.05 -6.38
C CYS A 67 -6.63 3.85 -6.76
N GLU A 68 -7.00 2.65 -7.13
CA GLU A 68 -8.38 2.29 -7.48
C GLU A 68 -8.82 1.10 -6.63
N ARG A 69 -10.11 1.03 -6.32
CA ARG A 69 -10.66 -0.13 -5.61
C ARG A 69 -11.94 -0.67 -6.23
N ASP A 70 -12.11 -1.97 -6.06
CA ASP A 70 -13.35 -2.70 -6.27
C ASP A 70 -13.66 -3.55 -5.01
N GLU A 71 -14.73 -4.35 -5.04
CA GLU A 71 -15.14 -5.18 -3.90
C GLU A 71 -14.11 -6.23 -3.46
N ARG A 72 -13.17 -6.59 -4.35
CA ARG A 72 -12.21 -7.67 -4.14
C ARG A 72 -10.76 -7.22 -4.21
N ALA A 73 -10.47 -6.00 -4.65
CA ALA A 73 -9.11 -5.57 -4.86
C ALA A 73 -8.91 -4.08 -4.64
N VAL A 74 -7.71 -3.74 -4.17
CA VAL A 74 -7.14 -2.39 -4.26
C VAL A 74 -5.95 -2.47 -5.19
N ARG A 75 -5.88 -1.59 -6.19
CA ARG A 75 -4.83 -1.51 -7.19
C ARG A 75 -4.19 -0.14 -7.12
N TRP A 76 -2.89 -0.06 -7.38
CA TRP A 76 -2.22 1.22 -7.46
C TRP A 76 -1.21 1.22 -8.59
N ARG A 77 -1.00 2.39 -9.20
CA ARG A 77 0.04 2.62 -10.20
C ARG A 77 0.62 4.02 -10.06
N ARG A 78 1.91 4.15 -10.34
CA ARG A 78 2.61 5.43 -10.36
C ARG A 78 2.23 6.21 -11.59
N VAL A 79 1.82 7.45 -11.39
CA VAL A 79 1.57 8.40 -12.49
C VAL A 79 2.68 9.46 -12.58
N ALA A 80 3.30 9.85 -11.46
CA ALA A 80 4.35 10.88 -11.42
C ALA A 80 5.44 10.61 -10.35
N GLY A 81 6.59 11.29 -10.46
CA GLY A 81 7.64 11.34 -9.42
C GLY A 81 8.94 10.57 -9.70
N ASP A 82 9.65 10.22 -8.63
CA ASP A 82 11.05 9.79 -8.68
C ASP A 82 11.26 8.39 -9.26
N PHE A 83 10.35 7.45 -8.97
CA PHE A 83 10.44 6.10 -9.53
C PHE A 83 10.06 6.11 -11.00
N ARG A 84 10.78 5.38 -11.85
CA ARG A 84 10.39 5.21 -13.26
C ARG A 84 9.04 4.53 -13.40
N ALA A 85 8.77 3.51 -12.58
CA ALA A 85 7.49 2.83 -12.53
C ALA A 85 7.25 2.26 -11.13
N ALA A 86 6.00 2.23 -10.70
CA ALA A 86 5.58 1.41 -9.56
C ALA A 86 4.12 1.00 -9.77
N GLU A 87 3.78 -0.23 -9.45
CA GLU A 87 2.42 -0.74 -9.53
C GLU A 87 2.25 -1.87 -8.51
N GLY A 88 1.01 -2.15 -8.15
CA GLY A 88 0.71 -3.28 -7.29
C GLY A 88 -0.77 -3.44 -7.05
N ARG A 89 -1.08 -4.48 -6.28
CA ARG A 89 -2.44 -4.79 -5.89
C ARG A 89 -2.49 -5.62 -4.61
N LEU A 90 -3.55 -5.42 -3.84
CA LEU A 90 -4.05 -6.39 -2.87
C LEU A 90 -5.32 -7.00 -3.45
N VAL A 91 -5.41 -8.33 -3.51
CA VAL A 91 -6.58 -9.06 -4.02
C VAL A 91 -7.09 -10.03 -2.96
N HIS A 92 -8.39 -9.99 -2.68
CA HIS A 92 -9.11 -11.00 -1.91
C HIS A 92 -9.38 -12.23 -2.78
N LEU A 93 -8.79 -13.36 -2.40
CA LEU A 93 -8.90 -14.62 -3.14
C LEU A 93 -10.13 -15.46 -2.71
N GLY A 94 -10.94 -14.94 -1.79
CA GLY A 94 -12.05 -15.66 -1.17
C GLY A 94 -11.68 -16.26 0.20
N GLY A 95 -12.71 -16.47 1.04
CA GLY A 95 -12.53 -16.83 2.44
C GLY A 95 -11.65 -15.78 3.15
N GLN A 96 -10.61 -16.23 3.84
CA GLN A 96 -9.67 -15.36 4.56
C GLN A 96 -8.33 -15.17 3.82
N ARG A 97 -8.26 -15.47 2.52
CA ARG A 97 -7.02 -15.48 1.73
C ARG A 97 -6.84 -14.20 0.91
N PHE A 98 -5.61 -13.69 0.88
CA PHE A 98 -5.22 -12.50 0.13
C PHE A 98 -3.92 -12.71 -0.64
N LEU A 99 -3.80 -12.02 -1.76
CA LEU A 99 -2.57 -11.89 -2.54
C LEU A 99 -2.15 -10.42 -2.57
N TYR A 100 -0.96 -10.12 -2.04
CA TYR A 100 -0.33 -8.81 -2.18
C TYR A 100 0.78 -8.87 -3.22
N GLU A 101 0.75 -7.97 -4.19
CA GLU A 101 1.74 -7.84 -5.25
C GLU A 101 2.24 -6.42 -5.33
N ASN A 102 3.56 -6.27 -5.48
CA ASN A 102 4.17 -4.97 -5.67
C ASN A 102 5.32 -5.09 -6.66
N ALA A 103 5.38 -4.16 -7.61
CA ALA A 103 6.44 -4.07 -8.58
C ALA A 103 6.92 -2.63 -8.68
N MET A 104 8.25 -2.45 -8.74
CA MET A 104 8.88 -1.14 -8.81
C MET A 104 10.06 -1.12 -9.78
N ASP A 105 10.28 0.04 -10.39
CA ASP A 105 11.44 0.37 -11.17
C ASP A 105 12.01 1.70 -10.64
N PRO A 106 13.17 1.68 -9.96
CA PRO A 106 13.76 2.89 -9.41
C PRO A 106 14.10 3.94 -10.46
N GLY A 107 14.42 3.53 -11.70
CA GLY A 107 14.78 4.46 -12.77
C GLY A 107 16.22 4.96 -12.79
N PHE A 108 17.00 4.70 -11.74
CA PHE A 108 18.43 5.01 -11.62
C PHE A 108 19.29 3.75 -11.48
N ALA A 109 20.60 3.91 -11.62
CA ALA A 109 21.57 2.81 -11.58
C ALA A 109 21.72 2.23 -10.16
N VAL A 110 20.79 1.36 -9.78
CA VAL A 110 20.87 0.54 -8.56
C VAL A 110 21.12 -0.91 -8.94
N PRO A 111 22.04 -1.61 -8.28
CA PRO A 111 22.16 -3.05 -8.47
C PRO A 111 20.84 -3.76 -8.17
N GLY A 112 20.36 -4.58 -9.09
CA GLY A 112 19.02 -5.20 -8.97
C GLY A 112 18.83 -6.09 -7.74
N PHE A 113 19.92 -6.65 -7.19
CA PHE A 113 19.86 -7.40 -5.93
C PHE A 113 19.47 -6.52 -4.74
N ALA A 114 19.89 -5.25 -4.72
CA ALA A 114 19.55 -4.33 -3.64
C ALA A 114 18.07 -3.96 -3.67
N VAL A 115 17.51 -3.73 -4.86
CA VAL A 115 16.06 -3.46 -5.03
C VAL A 115 15.23 -4.66 -4.57
N ARG A 116 15.60 -5.87 -5.00
CA ARG A 116 14.93 -7.12 -4.56
C ARG A 116 14.98 -7.29 -3.06
N PHE A 117 16.15 -7.10 -2.46
CA PHE A 117 16.33 -7.21 -1.01
C PHE A 117 15.45 -6.24 -0.22
N VAL A 118 15.30 -5.01 -0.69
CA VAL A 118 14.39 -4.02 -0.09
C VAL A 118 12.93 -4.47 -0.21
N LEU A 119 12.51 -4.94 -1.39
CA LEU A 119 11.15 -5.47 -1.61
C LEU A 119 10.86 -6.67 -0.69
N GLU A 120 11.74 -7.66 -0.68
CA GLU A 120 11.60 -8.88 0.13
C GLU A 120 11.50 -8.59 1.63
N ARG A 121 12.18 -7.55 2.13
CA ARG A 121 12.10 -7.15 3.54
C ARG A 121 10.93 -6.23 3.85
N SER A 122 10.51 -5.40 2.90
CA SER A 122 9.42 -4.43 3.11
C SER A 122 8.05 -5.10 3.04
N LEU A 123 7.82 -6.02 2.11
CA LEU A 123 6.53 -6.69 1.93
C LEU A 123 6.00 -7.38 3.21
N PRO A 124 6.78 -8.25 3.90
CA PRO A 124 6.35 -8.89 5.13
C PRO A 124 5.94 -7.88 6.21
N ARG A 125 6.70 -6.80 6.33
CA ARG A 125 6.46 -5.73 7.30
C ARG A 125 5.19 -4.97 6.96
N LEU A 126 5.05 -4.56 5.71
CA LEU A 126 3.90 -3.78 5.23
C LEU A 126 2.58 -4.57 5.38
N ILE A 127 2.60 -5.86 5.02
CA ILE A 127 1.44 -6.74 5.24
C ILE A 127 1.08 -6.80 6.72
N ARG A 128 2.08 -6.91 7.61
CA ARG A 128 1.84 -6.90 9.06
C ARG A 128 1.23 -5.57 9.53
N GLU A 129 1.78 -4.45 9.10
CA GLU A 129 1.27 -3.10 9.43
C GLU A 129 -0.19 -2.90 8.99
N PHE A 130 -0.57 -3.39 7.80
CA PHE A 130 -1.96 -3.36 7.34
C PHE A 130 -2.88 -4.24 8.20
N ARG A 131 -2.44 -5.45 8.55
CA ARG A 131 -3.22 -6.38 9.39
C ARG A 131 -3.45 -5.81 10.78
N GLU A 132 -2.40 -5.25 11.39
CA GLU A 132 -2.46 -4.58 12.69
C GLU A 132 -3.47 -3.41 12.65
N ARG A 133 -3.36 -2.52 11.66
CA ARG A 133 -4.31 -1.41 11.49
C ARG A 133 -5.75 -1.88 11.24
N ALA A 134 -5.95 -2.95 10.48
CA ALA A 134 -7.29 -3.50 10.25
C ALA A 134 -7.91 -4.02 11.55
N ARG A 135 -7.12 -4.71 12.39
CA ARG A 135 -7.58 -5.23 13.68
C ARG A 135 -7.92 -4.10 14.65
N GLU A 136 -7.13 -3.03 14.65
CA GLU A 136 -7.42 -1.82 15.43
C GLU A 136 -8.77 -1.20 15.03
N ARG A 137 -9.09 -1.14 13.74
CA ARG A 137 -10.39 -0.63 13.25
C ARG A 137 -11.57 -1.47 13.74
N VAL A 138 -11.44 -2.80 13.72
CA VAL A 138 -12.50 -3.70 14.21
C VAL A 138 -12.64 -3.60 15.73
N ALA A 139 -11.54 -3.44 16.46
CA ALA A 139 -11.54 -3.30 17.92
C ALA A 139 -12.11 -1.96 18.41
N GLN A 140 -12.14 -0.93 17.55
CA GLN A 140 -12.65 0.41 17.85
C GLN A 140 -13.83 0.78 16.94
N PRO A 141 -15.01 0.17 17.11
CA PRO A 141 -16.19 0.52 16.32
C PRO A 141 -16.73 1.88 16.78
N GLY A 142 -16.29 2.98 16.17
CA GLY A 142 -16.79 4.31 16.57
C GLY A 142 -16.25 5.58 15.90
N ALA A 143 -15.27 5.53 14.99
CA ALA A 143 -14.87 6.75 14.28
C ALA A 143 -15.79 6.98 13.06
N PRO A 144 -16.60 8.06 13.00
CA PRO A 144 -17.39 8.37 11.82
C PRO A 144 -16.46 8.65 10.62
N PRO A 145 -16.88 8.33 9.38
CA PRO A 145 -16.18 8.80 8.20
C PRO A 145 -16.17 10.34 8.25
N GLY A 146 -14.96 10.91 8.30
CA GLY A 146 -14.76 12.35 8.24
C GLY A 146 -15.46 12.91 7.01
N ARG A 147 -16.43 13.78 7.26
CA ARG A 147 -17.20 14.52 6.26
C ARG A 147 -16.33 15.52 5.50
#